data_AF-A0A7C6HEU5-F1
#
_entry.id   AF-A0A7C6HEU5-F1
#
_cell.length_a   1.000
_cell.length_b   1.000
_cell.length_c   1.000
_cell.angle_alpha   90.00
_cell.angle_beta   90.00
_cell.angle_gamma   90.00
#
_symmetry.space_group_name_H-M   'P 1'
#
loop_
_entity.id
_entity.type
_entity.pdbx_description
1 polymer ?
#
loop_
_entity_poly.entity_id
_entity_poly.type
_entity_poly.pdbx_seq_one_letter_code
_entity_poly.pdbx_strand_id
1 'polypeptide(L)'
;MKKMFCFAVALMILVSIAVVPAMAEEENVALYKYVYCESDDPGANPSLEGIAFFSADFLTDGDAPEWDGVSQDTPLCWYGGSTTQDTNITITVDLENTYALRKIVLVPTSFLNGMNMPTDFKVLVSKDESDWVTVAEVNGRTGATSENFIYEFEEEEARYIMVSITKMSPVKDDSFYYSGIAELEAYGDLLSTPTAEPTEVPQETPADETTEEPSETPAATKDNTDKEDDKKSDFPVVPVAIAAAAVVVIAVVVVIVKKKKS
;
A
#
# COMPACT_ATOMS: atom_id res chain seq x y z
N MET A 1 -8.78 -63.18 57.81
CA MET A 1 -9.88 -62.24 57.49
C MET A 1 -9.27 -60.96 56.96
N LYS A 2 -9.68 -60.55 55.75
CA LYS A 2 -9.74 -59.19 55.16
C LYS A 2 -8.46 -58.31 55.22
N LYS A 3 -7.82 -58.10 54.04
CA LYS A 3 -7.77 -56.84 53.24
C LYS A 3 -6.77 -55.81 53.82
N MET A 4 -5.85 -55.18 53.09
CA MET A 4 -6.01 -54.49 51.81
C MET A 4 -4.65 -54.21 51.16
N PHE A 5 -4.61 -54.36 49.83
CA PHE A 5 -3.57 -53.85 48.93
C PHE A 5 -3.54 -52.32 48.96
N CYS A 6 -2.35 -51.72 48.98
CA CYS A 6 -2.12 -50.35 48.54
C CYS A 6 -1.17 -50.37 47.34
N PHE A 7 -1.73 -50.23 46.15
CA PHE A 7 -1.01 -49.92 44.91
C PHE A 7 -0.70 -48.42 44.92
N ALA A 8 0.58 -48.04 44.93
CA ALA A 8 1.00 -46.70 44.57
C ALA A 8 1.18 -46.66 43.05
N VAL A 9 0.22 -46.03 42.35
CA VAL A 9 0.36 -45.71 40.92
C VAL A 9 1.19 -44.44 40.81
N ALA A 10 2.44 -44.57 40.39
CA ALA A 10 3.26 -43.44 39.98
C ALA A 10 2.80 -43.00 38.59
N LEU A 11 2.02 -41.92 38.53
CA LEU A 11 1.67 -41.25 37.29
C LEU A 11 2.89 -40.46 36.80
N MET A 12 3.67 -41.05 35.89
CA MET A 12 4.65 -40.29 35.10
C MET A 12 3.89 -39.40 34.13
N ILE A 13 3.79 -38.11 34.46
CA ILE A 13 3.37 -37.08 33.50
C ILE A 13 4.59 -36.79 32.62
N LEU A 14 4.61 -37.40 31.44
CA LEU A 14 5.46 -36.95 30.33
C LEU A 14 4.92 -35.59 29.87
N VAL A 15 5.56 -34.51 30.30
CA VAL A 15 5.38 -33.19 29.68
C VAL A 15 6.12 -33.24 28.35
N SER A 16 5.39 -33.52 27.28
CA SER A 16 5.83 -33.27 25.92
C SER A 16 6.00 -31.76 25.75
N ILE A 17 7.25 -31.29 25.85
CA ILE A 17 7.62 -29.96 25.37
C ILE A 17 7.51 -30.04 23.86
N ALA A 18 6.36 -29.60 23.32
CA ALA A 18 6.30 -29.24 21.91
C ALA A 18 7.31 -28.11 21.73
N VAL A 19 8.41 -28.41 21.01
CA VAL A 19 9.22 -27.37 20.40
C VAL A 19 8.31 -26.77 19.35
N VAL A 20 7.58 -25.72 19.74
CA VAL A 20 6.96 -24.83 18.76
C VAL A 20 8.15 -24.29 17.97
N PRO A 21 8.26 -24.55 16.65
CA PRO A 21 9.29 -23.89 15.88
C PRO A 21 9.11 -22.39 16.12
N ALA A 22 10.20 -21.69 16.44
CA ALA A 22 10.19 -20.24 16.39
C ALA A 22 9.74 -19.88 14.98
N MET A 23 8.50 -19.43 14.84
CA MET A 23 7.98 -18.89 13.59
C MET A 23 8.99 -17.80 13.20
N ALA A 24 9.60 -17.92 12.01
CA ALA A 24 10.33 -16.78 11.46
C ALA A 24 9.37 -15.58 11.53
N GLU A 25 9.86 -14.43 11.99
CA GLU A 25 9.01 -13.23 11.94
C GLU A 25 8.60 -13.03 10.48
N GLU A 26 7.29 -13.05 10.23
CA GLU A 26 6.76 -12.87 8.88
C GLU A 26 7.23 -11.49 8.39
N GLU A 27 7.83 -11.43 7.21
CA GLU A 27 8.34 -10.19 6.63
C GLU A 27 7.16 -9.34 6.11
N ASN A 28 7.18 -8.03 6.36
CA ASN A 28 6.22 -7.10 5.77
C ASN A 28 6.51 -6.96 4.26
N VAL A 29 5.73 -7.63 3.42
CA VAL A 29 5.89 -7.62 1.95
C VAL A 29 5.41 -6.32 1.30
N ALA A 30 4.70 -5.46 2.04
CA ALA A 30 4.28 -4.14 1.59
C ALA A 30 5.37 -3.08 1.77
N LEU A 31 6.48 -3.38 2.45
CA LEU A 31 7.55 -2.42 2.73
C LEU A 31 8.14 -1.84 1.42
N TYR A 32 8.16 -0.51 1.34
CA TYR A 32 8.57 0.34 0.22
C TYR A 32 7.84 0.09 -1.09
N LYS A 33 6.63 -0.47 -1.03
CA LYS A 33 5.79 -0.72 -2.21
C LYS A 33 5.06 0.54 -2.65
N TYR A 34 4.90 0.67 -3.97
CA TYR A 34 4.28 1.82 -4.58
C TYR A 34 2.81 1.94 -4.16
N VAL A 35 2.41 3.15 -3.78
CA VAL A 35 1.05 3.47 -3.37
C VAL A 35 0.47 4.52 -4.31
N TYR A 36 -0.77 4.31 -4.74
CA TYR A 36 -1.52 5.34 -5.46
C TYR A 36 -2.94 5.46 -4.91
N CYS A 37 -3.51 6.65 -5.03
CA CYS A 37 -4.82 6.95 -4.46
C CYS A 37 -5.73 7.60 -5.50
N GLU A 38 -6.99 7.18 -5.53
CA GLU A 38 -7.99 7.70 -6.46
C GLU A 38 -9.28 8.06 -5.71
N SER A 39 -10.09 8.91 -6.33
CA SER A 39 -11.45 9.21 -5.88
C SER A 39 -12.32 9.52 -7.09
N ASP A 40 -13.59 9.15 -7.00
CA ASP A 40 -14.62 9.52 -7.98
C ASP A 40 -15.23 10.90 -7.69
N ASP A 41 -14.93 11.51 -6.54
CA ASP A 41 -15.38 12.84 -6.16
C ASP A 41 -14.37 13.90 -6.63
N PRO A 42 -14.74 14.82 -7.55
CA PRO A 42 -13.86 15.90 -7.97
C PRO A 42 -13.56 16.92 -6.85
N GLY A 43 -14.30 16.88 -5.74
CA GLY A 43 -14.06 17.66 -4.52
C GLY A 43 -13.08 16.99 -3.55
N ALA A 44 -12.60 15.78 -3.86
CA ALA A 44 -11.63 15.06 -3.05
C ALA A 44 -10.19 15.36 -3.47
N ASN A 45 -9.32 15.38 -2.48
CA ASN A 45 -7.90 15.16 -2.64
C ASN A 45 -7.57 13.78 -2.04
N PRO A 46 -7.42 12.72 -2.87
CA PRO A 46 -7.29 11.36 -2.38
C PRO A 46 -5.97 11.09 -1.64
N SER A 47 -4.94 11.92 -1.85
CA SER A 47 -3.73 11.98 -1.02
C SER A 47 -3.19 13.40 -1.00
N LEU A 48 -3.10 14.00 0.19
CA LEU A 48 -2.59 15.37 0.40
C LEU A 48 -1.07 15.40 0.26
N GLU A 49 -0.59 15.25 -0.98
CA GLU A 49 0.82 15.33 -1.32
C GLU A 49 1.38 16.76 -1.14
N GLY A 50 2.69 16.85 -0.93
CA GLY A 50 3.44 18.11 -0.95
C GLY A 50 3.46 18.89 0.36
N ILE A 51 2.96 18.29 1.46
CA ILE A 51 3.21 18.74 2.82
C ILE A 51 4.10 17.69 3.48
N ALA A 52 5.20 18.09 4.14
CA ALA A 52 6.26 17.18 4.62
C ALA A 52 5.80 15.98 5.51
N PHE A 53 4.56 16.01 6.01
CA PHE A 53 3.99 14.98 6.89
C PHE A 53 3.17 13.92 6.16
N PHE A 54 2.69 14.24 4.96
CA PHE A 54 1.66 13.45 4.29
C PHE A 54 2.13 13.05 2.91
N SER A 55 2.06 11.75 2.66
CA SER A 55 2.27 11.17 1.35
C SER A 55 1.63 9.79 1.32
N ALA A 56 1.19 9.36 0.14
CA ALA A 56 0.78 7.96 -0.05
C ALA A 56 1.91 6.98 0.25
N ASP A 57 3.16 7.35 -0.05
CA ASP A 57 4.34 6.50 0.16
C ASP A 57 4.63 6.24 1.65
N PHE A 58 4.12 7.08 2.56
CA PHE A 58 4.28 6.86 4.01
C PHE A 58 3.40 5.73 4.53
N LEU A 59 2.49 5.20 3.72
CA LEU A 59 1.67 4.05 4.10
C LEU A 59 2.46 2.73 4.07
N THR A 60 3.64 2.73 3.46
CA THR A 60 4.44 1.52 3.24
C THR A 60 5.92 1.75 3.58
N ASP A 61 6.27 2.81 4.28
CA ASP A 61 7.67 3.16 4.54
C ASP A 61 8.28 2.41 5.73
N GLY A 62 7.47 1.66 6.47
CA GLY A 62 7.86 0.90 7.65
C GLY A 62 7.84 1.71 8.95
N ASP A 63 7.45 2.98 8.89
CA ASP A 63 7.46 3.90 10.02
C ASP A 63 6.04 4.37 10.38
N ALA A 64 5.65 4.19 11.65
CA ALA A 64 4.41 4.76 12.20
C ALA A 64 4.72 5.68 13.39
N PRO A 65 5.33 6.86 13.16
CA PRO A 65 5.85 7.67 14.23
C PRO A 65 4.76 8.30 15.10
N GLU A 66 5.12 8.54 16.37
CA GLU A 66 4.29 9.30 17.29
C GLU A 66 4.39 10.80 17.04
N TRP A 67 3.25 11.46 16.85
CA TRP A 67 3.16 12.89 16.68
C TRP A 67 3.51 13.63 17.97
N ASP A 68 4.64 14.32 17.96
CA ASP A 68 5.17 15.07 19.12
C ASP A 68 4.50 16.45 19.33
N GLY A 69 3.62 16.86 18.43
CA GLY A 69 2.92 18.14 18.50
C GLY A 69 3.68 19.35 17.98
N VAL A 70 4.93 19.18 17.50
CA VAL A 70 5.81 20.30 17.14
C VAL A 70 6.69 20.07 15.90
N SER A 71 7.08 18.84 15.59
CA SER A 71 8.03 18.58 14.50
C SER A 71 7.37 18.79 13.14
N GLN A 72 8.03 19.57 12.28
CA GLN A 72 7.51 19.90 10.96
C GLN A 72 8.12 19.08 9.80
N ASP A 73 8.93 18.07 10.13
CA ASP A 73 9.74 17.33 9.17
C ASP A 73 9.61 15.80 9.31
N THR A 74 8.60 15.32 10.04
CA THR A 74 8.40 13.89 10.29
C THR A 74 7.35 13.34 9.32
N PRO A 75 7.68 12.37 8.44
CA PRO A 75 6.68 11.57 7.72
C PRO A 75 5.68 10.98 8.71
N LEU A 76 4.37 11.17 8.54
CA LEU A 76 3.40 10.71 9.53
C LEU A 76 2.47 9.62 9.03
N CYS A 77 1.93 9.80 7.83
CA CYS A 77 0.86 8.97 7.31
C CYS A 77 0.48 9.32 5.87
N TRP A 78 -0.27 8.42 5.26
CA TRP A 78 -1.22 8.81 4.22
C TRP A 78 -2.33 9.68 4.84
N TYR A 79 -2.74 10.73 4.12
CA TYR A 79 -3.80 11.64 4.54
C TYR A 79 -4.65 12.09 3.35
N GLY A 80 -5.95 11.79 3.36
CA GLY A 80 -6.91 12.20 2.35
C GLY A 80 -7.89 13.27 2.86
N GLY A 81 -8.43 14.08 1.96
CA GLY A 81 -9.40 15.14 2.28
C GLY A 81 -10.53 15.24 1.26
N SER A 82 -11.76 15.52 1.70
CA SER A 82 -12.88 15.79 0.78
C SER A 82 -13.93 16.73 1.38
N THR A 83 -14.67 17.42 0.52
CA THR A 83 -15.75 18.35 0.93
C THR A 83 -16.96 17.64 1.56
N THR A 84 -17.11 16.33 1.35
CA THR A 84 -18.15 15.51 1.97
C THR A 84 -17.54 14.32 2.71
N GLN A 85 -18.19 13.91 3.80
CA GLN A 85 -17.77 12.73 4.54
C GLN A 85 -18.04 11.45 3.75
N ASP A 86 -19.13 11.44 2.97
CA ASP A 86 -19.56 10.31 2.14
C ASP A 86 -18.82 10.34 0.79
N THR A 87 -17.49 10.29 0.86
CA THR A 87 -16.58 10.27 -0.30
C THR A 87 -15.98 8.89 -0.45
N ASN A 88 -15.94 8.38 -1.68
CA ASN A 88 -15.18 7.18 -2.00
C ASN A 88 -13.72 7.53 -2.32
N ILE A 89 -12.78 7.02 -1.53
CA ILE A 89 -11.34 7.10 -1.78
C ILE A 89 -10.79 5.68 -1.80
N THR A 90 -10.06 5.34 -2.85
CA THR A 90 -9.30 4.08 -2.93
C THR A 90 -7.83 4.38 -2.73
N ILE A 91 -7.17 3.57 -1.90
CA ILE A 91 -5.73 3.59 -1.69
C ILE A 91 -5.23 2.20 -2.08
N THR A 92 -4.42 2.12 -3.13
CA THR A 92 -3.94 0.84 -3.66
C THR A 92 -2.43 0.74 -3.51
N VAL A 93 -1.98 -0.39 -2.96
CA VAL A 93 -0.58 -0.79 -2.88
C VAL A 93 -0.30 -1.86 -3.93
N ASP A 94 0.68 -1.61 -4.81
CA ASP A 94 1.21 -2.62 -5.75
C ASP A 94 2.42 -3.32 -5.11
N LEU A 95 2.26 -4.58 -4.73
CA LEU A 95 3.33 -5.40 -4.11
C LEU A 95 4.42 -5.82 -5.11
N GLU A 96 4.27 -5.48 -6.39
CA GLU A 96 5.14 -5.77 -7.55
C GLU A 96 5.21 -7.26 -7.94
N ASN A 97 5.05 -8.17 -6.97
CA ASN A 97 4.98 -9.61 -7.16
C ASN A 97 3.65 -10.15 -6.64
N THR A 98 3.32 -11.39 -7.02
CA THR A 98 2.19 -12.12 -6.46
C THR A 98 2.63 -12.87 -5.21
N TYR A 99 1.84 -12.74 -4.15
CA TYR A 99 2.04 -13.39 -2.86
C TYR A 99 0.81 -14.22 -2.48
N ALA A 100 1.03 -15.26 -1.69
CA ALA A 100 0.02 -15.95 -0.92
C ALA A 100 -0.20 -15.16 0.38
N LEU A 101 -1.06 -14.14 0.35
CA LEU A 101 -1.31 -13.25 1.47
C LEU A 101 -2.23 -13.92 2.50
N ARG A 102 -1.97 -13.68 3.78
CA ARG A 102 -2.74 -14.25 4.90
C ARG A 102 -3.05 -13.25 6.01
N LYS A 103 -2.37 -12.10 6.01
CA LYS A 103 -2.54 -11.06 7.04
C LYS A 103 -2.27 -9.68 6.47
N ILE A 104 -3.14 -8.73 6.82
CA ILE A 104 -2.95 -7.29 6.58
C ILE A 104 -3.13 -6.55 7.91
N VAL A 105 -2.27 -5.57 8.16
CA VAL A 105 -2.33 -4.71 9.34
C VAL A 105 -2.46 -3.27 8.88
N LEU A 106 -3.45 -2.54 9.40
CA LEU A 106 -3.51 -1.08 9.27
C LEU A 106 -3.19 -0.42 10.61
N VAL A 107 -2.19 0.45 10.62
CA VAL A 107 -1.77 1.19 11.81
C VAL A 107 -2.46 2.56 11.80
N PRO A 108 -3.26 2.91 12.83
CA PRO A 108 -3.81 4.24 12.95
C PRO A 108 -2.69 5.27 13.10
N THR A 109 -2.83 6.42 12.44
CA THR A 109 -1.89 7.51 12.65
C THR A 109 -2.01 8.12 14.04
N SER A 110 -0.88 8.40 14.67
CA SER A 110 -0.82 9.14 15.93
C SER A 110 -1.26 10.61 15.77
N PHE A 111 -1.29 11.12 14.54
CA PHE A 111 -1.78 12.46 14.24
C PHE A 111 -3.24 12.62 14.69
N LEU A 112 -3.52 13.69 15.44
CA LEU A 112 -4.82 13.91 16.11
C LEU A 112 -5.25 12.75 17.04
N ASN A 113 -4.29 11.96 17.55
CA ASN A 113 -4.50 10.79 18.40
C ASN A 113 -5.40 9.72 17.73
N GLY A 114 -5.24 9.47 16.43
CA GLY A 114 -5.98 8.43 15.70
C GLY A 114 -7.47 8.71 15.50
N MET A 115 -7.92 9.94 15.74
CA MET A 115 -9.30 10.38 15.49
C MET A 115 -9.68 10.38 14.01
N ASN A 116 -8.68 10.44 13.13
CA ASN A 116 -8.78 10.60 11.69
C ASN A 116 -8.79 9.26 10.93
N MET A 117 -8.76 8.11 11.60
CA MET A 117 -8.94 6.84 10.88
C MET A 117 -10.35 6.84 10.20
N PRO A 118 -10.56 6.26 8.99
CA PRO A 118 -11.84 6.33 8.27
C PRO A 118 -13.02 5.66 8.99
N THR A 119 -14.24 6.18 8.85
CA THR A 119 -15.45 5.66 9.52
C THR A 119 -15.89 4.33 8.95
N ASP A 120 -16.00 4.27 7.61
CA ASP A 120 -16.39 3.08 6.85
C ASP A 120 -15.33 2.81 5.78
N PHE A 121 -14.79 1.59 5.76
CA PHE A 121 -13.83 1.16 4.76
C PHE A 121 -13.79 -0.36 4.62
N LYS A 122 -13.27 -0.82 3.48
CA LYS A 122 -12.97 -2.22 3.19
C LYS A 122 -11.49 -2.39 2.91
N VAL A 123 -10.95 -3.56 3.23
CA VAL A 123 -9.65 -4.02 2.75
C VAL A 123 -9.91 -5.13 1.75
N LEU A 124 -9.36 -4.96 0.55
CA LEU A 124 -9.50 -5.89 -0.55
C LEU A 124 -8.14 -6.29 -1.09
N VAL A 125 -8.07 -7.47 -1.69
CA VAL A 125 -6.87 -7.96 -2.37
C VAL A 125 -7.22 -8.39 -3.79
N SER A 126 -6.26 -8.28 -4.71
CA SER A 126 -6.43 -8.66 -6.12
C SER A 126 -5.12 -9.13 -6.75
N LYS A 127 -5.22 -10.00 -7.76
CA LYS A 127 -4.08 -10.36 -8.63
C LYS A 127 -3.87 -9.39 -9.78
N ASP A 128 -4.92 -8.70 -10.23
CA ASP A 128 -4.97 -8.05 -11.54
C ASP A 128 -5.68 -6.69 -11.57
N GLU A 129 -6.02 -6.13 -10.41
CA GLU A 129 -6.74 -4.86 -10.24
C GLU A 129 -8.18 -4.84 -10.79
N SER A 130 -8.69 -5.96 -11.29
CA SER A 130 -10.03 -6.06 -11.86
C SER A 130 -10.97 -6.92 -11.00
N ASP A 131 -10.49 -8.07 -10.53
CA ASP A 131 -11.24 -8.95 -9.64
C ASP A 131 -10.73 -8.77 -8.20
N TRP A 132 -11.61 -8.29 -7.32
CA TRP A 132 -11.28 -7.96 -5.93
C TRP A 132 -11.97 -8.87 -4.93
N VAL A 133 -11.20 -9.41 -3.99
CA VAL A 133 -11.70 -10.19 -2.85
C VAL A 133 -11.68 -9.30 -1.61
N THR A 134 -12.83 -9.14 -0.94
CA THR A 134 -12.89 -8.40 0.34
C THR A 134 -12.40 -9.30 1.47
N VAL A 135 -11.31 -8.91 2.12
CA VAL A 135 -10.72 -9.64 3.26
C VAL A 135 -11.07 -9.01 4.61
N ALA A 136 -11.46 -7.73 4.62
CA ALA A 136 -12.01 -7.07 5.80
C ALA A 136 -13.01 -5.96 5.45
N GLU A 137 -13.92 -5.68 6.38
CA GLU A 137 -14.89 -4.59 6.27
C GLU A 137 -15.15 -3.98 7.66
N VAL A 138 -15.09 -2.65 7.73
CA VAL A 138 -15.38 -1.86 8.93
C VAL A 138 -16.47 -0.85 8.59
N ASN A 139 -17.49 -0.77 9.44
CA ASN A 139 -18.60 0.16 9.30
C ASN A 139 -18.91 0.84 10.64
N GLY A 140 -19.27 2.12 10.60
CA GLY A 140 -19.80 2.91 11.70
C GLY A 140 -18.80 3.19 12.82
N ARG A 141 -17.48 3.13 12.57
CA ARG A 141 -16.51 3.38 13.65
C ARG A 141 -16.57 4.83 14.11
N THR A 142 -16.47 5.05 15.42
CA THR A 142 -16.41 6.39 16.00
C THR A 142 -15.27 6.50 17.00
N GLY A 143 -14.80 7.74 17.22
CA GLY A 143 -13.77 8.03 18.21
C GLY A 143 -12.33 7.76 17.75
N ALA A 144 -11.40 8.03 18.66
CA ALA A 144 -9.98 7.77 18.49
C ALA A 144 -9.67 6.27 18.57
N THR A 145 -8.62 5.86 17.87
CA THR A 145 -8.05 4.51 17.98
C THR A 145 -6.53 4.58 17.88
N SER A 146 -5.85 3.87 18.78
CA SER A 146 -4.40 3.63 18.72
C SER A 146 -4.08 2.15 18.49
N GLU A 147 -5.11 1.29 18.48
CA GLU A 147 -4.95 -0.14 18.27
C GLU A 147 -4.87 -0.44 16.78
N ASN A 148 -3.93 -1.30 16.41
CA ASN A 148 -3.78 -1.77 15.04
C ASN A 148 -5.01 -2.57 14.60
N PHE A 149 -5.40 -2.39 13.35
CA PHE A 149 -6.43 -3.20 12.72
C PHE A 149 -5.73 -4.40 12.07
N ILE A 150 -5.78 -5.55 12.74
CA ILE A 150 -5.17 -6.80 12.27
C ILE A 150 -6.24 -7.66 11.62
N TYR A 151 -6.03 -8.00 10.35
CA TYR A 151 -6.92 -8.83 9.56
C TYR A 151 -6.20 -10.10 9.12
N GLU A 152 -6.54 -11.22 9.74
CA GLU A 152 -6.11 -12.55 9.32
C GLU A 152 -7.22 -13.21 8.50
N PHE A 153 -6.86 -13.84 7.38
CA PHE A 153 -7.80 -14.45 6.44
C PHE A 153 -7.19 -15.72 5.82
N GLU A 154 -8.04 -16.53 5.18
CA GLU A 154 -7.58 -17.67 4.39
C GLU A 154 -6.65 -17.19 3.28
N GLU A 155 -5.67 -18.01 2.90
CA GLU A 155 -4.67 -17.61 1.91
C GLU A 155 -5.31 -17.15 0.60
N GLU A 156 -4.99 -15.92 0.18
CA GLU A 156 -5.41 -15.34 -1.09
C GLU A 156 -4.18 -14.99 -1.94
N GLU A 157 -4.15 -15.47 -3.19
CA GLU A 157 -3.13 -15.06 -4.15
C GLU A 157 -3.40 -13.60 -4.56
N ALA A 158 -2.45 -12.69 -4.31
CA ALA A 158 -2.63 -11.27 -4.61
C ALA A 158 -1.31 -10.56 -4.94
N ARG A 159 -1.40 -9.55 -5.80
CA ARG A 159 -0.34 -8.55 -6.06
C ARG A 159 -0.74 -7.17 -5.53
N TYR A 160 -2.04 -6.91 -5.43
CA TYR A 160 -2.57 -5.60 -5.06
C TYR A 160 -3.36 -5.69 -3.77
N ILE A 161 -3.22 -4.67 -2.94
CA ILE A 161 -4.04 -4.45 -1.75
C ILE A 161 -4.73 -3.11 -1.91
N MET A 162 -6.04 -3.05 -1.65
CA MET A 162 -6.80 -1.81 -1.69
C MET A 162 -7.51 -1.56 -0.38
N VAL A 163 -7.34 -0.36 0.17
CA VAL A 163 -8.24 0.20 1.20
C VAL A 163 -9.27 1.08 0.49
N SER A 164 -10.52 0.62 0.44
CA SER A 164 -11.64 1.38 -0.13
C SER A 164 -12.42 2.05 0.99
N ILE A 165 -12.22 3.35 1.14
CA ILE A 165 -12.93 4.20 2.11
C ILE A 165 -14.23 4.65 1.46
N THR A 166 -15.36 4.36 2.10
CA THR A 166 -16.68 4.81 1.64
C THR A 166 -17.25 5.93 2.52
N LYS A 167 -16.69 6.10 3.73
CA LYS A 167 -17.02 7.20 4.63
C LYS A 167 -15.78 7.65 5.40
N MET A 168 -15.36 8.87 5.15
CA MET A 168 -14.23 9.51 5.81
C MET A 168 -14.46 9.65 7.32
N SER A 169 -13.40 9.91 8.08
CA SER A 169 -13.54 10.23 9.51
C SER A 169 -14.40 11.51 9.70
N PRO A 170 -15.04 11.69 10.86
CA PRO A 170 -15.79 12.91 11.16
C PRO A 170 -14.88 14.11 11.50
N VAL A 171 -13.55 13.92 11.53
CA VAL A 171 -12.59 15.02 11.70
C VAL A 171 -12.67 15.90 10.47
N LYS A 172 -12.95 17.18 10.69
CA LYS A 172 -13.12 18.16 9.63
C LYS A 172 -12.64 19.54 10.05
N ASP A 173 -12.29 20.35 9.07
CA ASP A 173 -12.27 21.79 9.21
C ASP A 173 -13.60 22.41 8.72
N ASP A 174 -13.59 23.68 8.35
CA ASP A 174 -14.78 24.37 7.86
C ASP A 174 -15.23 23.86 6.48
N SER A 175 -14.33 23.27 5.69
CA SER A 175 -14.55 22.94 4.28
C SER A 175 -14.33 21.47 3.91
N PHE A 176 -13.51 20.74 4.67
CA PHE A 176 -13.09 19.37 4.33
C PHE A 176 -13.16 18.44 5.53
N TYR A 177 -13.60 17.20 5.28
CA TYR A 177 -13.39 16.03 6.11
C TYR A 177 -12.04 15.41 5.76
N TYR A 178 -11.39 14.79 6.75
CA TYR A 178 -10.08 14.20 6.57
C TYR A 178 -10.03 12.77 7.08
N SER A 179 -9.21 11.93 6.44
CA SER A 179 -8.86 10.62 6.99
C SER A 179 -7.37 10.35 6.88
N GLY A 180 -6.82 9.55 7.79
CA GLY A 180 -5.40 9.17 7.77
C GLY A 180 -5.14 7.77 8.30
N ILE A 181 -4.10 7.15 7.76
CA ILE A 181 -3.60 5.81 8.10
C ILE A 181 -2.08 5.91 8.10
N ALA A 182 -1.44 5.54 9.21
CA ALA A 182 0.02 5.64 9.32
C ALA A 182 0.69 4.63 8.41
N GLU A 183 0.37 3.35 8.56
CA GLU A 183 1.08 2.26 7.88
C GLU A 183 0.09 1.16 7.46
N LEU A 184 0.42 0.49 6.37
CA LEU A 184 -0.18 -0.74 5.88
C LEU A 184 0.93 -1.80 5.79
N GLU A 185 0.80 -2.84 6.59
CA GLU A 185 1.68 -4.00 6.55
C GLU A 185 0.94 -5.18 5.93
N ALA A 186 1.64 -5.98 5.13
CA ALA A 186 1.09 -7.18 4.53
C ALA A 186 2.05 -8.36 4.72
N TYR A 187 1.50 -9.54 4.95
CA TYR A 187 2.29 -10.73 5.23
C TYR A 187 1.79 -11.93 4.42
N GLY A 188 2.74 -12.60 3.79
CA GLY A 188 2.49 -13.68 2.84
C GLY A 188 3.78 -14.24 2.27
N ASP A 189 3.68 -15.37 1.59
CA ASP A 189 4.82 -16.00 0.91
C ASP A 189 4.85 -15.54 -0.55
N LEU A 190 6.04 -15.23 -1.05
CA LEU A 190 6.24 -14.94 -2.46
C LEU A 190 5.85 -16.17 -3.30
N LEU A 191 4.91 -16.02 -4.21
CA LEU A 191 4.62 -17.04 -5.20
C LEU A 191 5.63 -16.87 -6.33
N SER A 192 6.42 -17.91 -6.58
CA SER A 192 7.41 -17.88 -7.66
C SER A 192 6.71 -17.52 -8.97
N THR A 193 7.18 -16.46 -9.62
CA THR A 193 6.83 -16.17 -11.00
C THR A 193 7.22 -17.40 -11.84
N PRO A 194 6.34 -17.92 -12.72
CA PRO A 194 6.74 -18.99 -13.60
C PRO A 194 7.94 -18.47 -14.39
N THR A 195 9.10 -19.10 -14.20
CA THR A 195 10.25 -18.90 -15.06
C THR A 195 9.75 -19.17 -16.46
N ALA A 196 9.79 -18.17 -17.34
CA ALA A 196 9.50 -18.39 -18.75
C ALA A 196 10.38 -19.55 -19.21
N GLU A 197 9.76 -20.68 -19.52
CA GLU A 197 10.46 -21.84 -20.03
C GLU A 197 11.29 -21.35 -21.22
N PRO A 198 12.59 -21.66 -21.30
CA PRO A 198 13.42 -21.19 -22.41
C PRO A 198 12.72 -21.60 -23.70
N THR A 199 12.30 -20.61 -24.50
CA THR A 199 11.83 -20.89 -25.85
C THR A 199 12.97 -21.60 -26.56
N GLU A 200 12.84 -22.90 -26.81
CA GLU A 200 13.82 -23.65 -27.59
C GLU A 200 14.00 -22.89 -28.91
N VAL A 201 15.20 -22.34 -29.10
CA VAL A 201 15.60 -21.71 -30.37
C VAL A 201 15.50 -22.82 -31.42
N PRO A 202 14.69 -22.65 -32.48
CA PRO A 202 14.62 -23.65 -33.55
C PRO A 202 16.04 -23.93 -34.08
N GLN A 203 16.45 -25.19 -33.98
CA GLN A 203 17.75 -25.66 -34.42
C GLN A 203 17.83 -25.49 -35.95
N GLU A 204 18.61 -24.52 -36.43
CA GLU A 204 18.81 -24.33 -37.87
C GLU A 204 19.45 -25.60 -38.47
N THR A 205 18.78 -26.15 -39.49
CA THR A 205 19.27 -27.26 -40.30
C THR A 205 20.23 -26.72 -41.36
N PRO A 206 21.40 -27.33 -41.63
CA PRO A 206 22.37 -26.77 -42.56
C PRO A 206 21.89 -26.71 -44.01
N ALA A 207 22.33 -25.65 -44.68
CA ALA A 207 22.03 -25.25 -46.05
C ALA A 207 22.28 -26.31 -47.12
N ASP A 208 21.46 -26.27 -48.18
CA ASP A 208 21.80 -26.81 -49.49
C ASP A 208 21.99 -25.63 -50.47
N GLU A 209 23.15 -25.60 -51.12
CA GLU A 209 23.54 -24.63 -52.15
C GLU A 209 22.77 -24.87 -53.44
N THR A 210 22.27 -23.81 -54.09
CA THR A 210 22.30 -23.75 -55.56
C THR A 210 22.41 -22.31 -56.06
N THR A 211 23.42 -22.13 -56.89
CA THR A 211 23.90 -20.96 -57.64
C THR A 211 22.94 -20.55 -58.78
N GLU A 212 22.79 -19.24 -59.04
CA GLU A 212 23.14 -18.53 -60.29
C GLU A 212 22.51 -17.10 -60.36
N GLU A 213 23.38 -16.15 -60.73
CA GLU A 213 23.23 -14.69 -60.99
C GLU A 213 22.66 -14.42 -62.42
N PRO A 214 22.59 -13.19 -63.01
CA PRO A 214 22.86 -11.82 -62.52
C PRO A 214 21.87 -10.71 -63.02
N SER A 215 22.25 -9.43 -62.77
CA SER A 215 21.92 -8.18 -63.52
C SER A 215 20.79 -7.32 -62.90
N GLU A 216 20.92 -6.01 -62.64
CA GLU A 216 21.95 -5.00 -62.85
C GLU A 216 21.67 -3.78 -61.94
N THR A 217 22.69 -3.00 -61.60
CA THR A 217 22.66 -1.67 -60.95
C THR A 217 23.43 -0.74 -61.91
N PRO A 218 23.05 0.55 -62.16
CA PRO A 218 23.65 1.64 -61.35
C PRO A 218 22.92 3.00 -61.28
N ALA A 219 23.09 3.69 -60.14
CA ALA A 219 23.65 5.05 -59.97
C ALA A 219 23.17 5.64 -58.61
N ALA A 220 24.00 5.78 -57.57
CA ALA A 220 25.04 6.81 -57.32
C ALA A 220 24.42 8.24 -57.25
N THR A 221 24.54 9.06 -56.19
CA THR A 221 25.72 9.46 -55.40
C THR A 221 25.31 10.34 -54.20
N LYS A 222 25.97 10.13 -53.03
CA LYS A 222 26.51 11.02 -51.94
C LYS A 222 25.85 12.39 -51.68
N ASP A 223 25.74 12.89 -50.44
CA ASP A 223 26.85 13.16 -49.51
C ASP A 223 26.37 13.45 -48.06
N ASN A 224 27.33 13.38 -47.13
CA ASN A 224 27.25 13.53 -45.67
C ASN A 224 26.73 14.90 -45.18
N THR A 225 26.29 14.99 -43.91
CA THR A 225 26.88 15.85 -42.84
C THR A 225 26.10 15.65 -41.52
N ASP A 226 26.86 15.60 -40.42
CA ASP A 226 26.47 15.57 -39.01
C ASP A 226 25.43 16.63 -38.58
N LYS A 227 24.64 16.30 -37.54
CA LYS A 227 24.39 17.15 -36.35
C LYS A 227 23.52 16.46 -35.29
N GLU A 228 24.03 16.47 -34.06
CA GLU A 228 23.27 16.39 -32.81
C GLU A 228 22.17 17.46 -32.80
N ASP A 229 21.00 17.17 -32.22
CA ASP A 229 20.17 18.17 -31.55
C ASP A 229 19.12 17.50 -30.64
N ASP A 230 19.17 17.89 -29.38
CA ASP A 230 18.24 17.60 -28.29
C ASP A 230 16.79 17.95 -28.66
N LYS A 231 15.86 17.00 -28.51
CA LYS A 231 14.42 17.29 -28.47
C LYS A 231 13.92 17.38 -27.04
N LYS A 232 13.91 18.62 -26.55
CA LYS A 232 13.02 19.09 -25.48
C LYS A 232 11.57 18.87 -25.91
N SER A 233 10.83 17.97 -25.24
CA SER A 233 9.38 17.86 -25.40
C SER A 233 8.70 18.96 -24.58
N ASP A 234 7.98 19.80 -25.30
CA ASP A 234 7.21 20.93 -24.79
C ASP A 234 5.81 20.41 -24.39
N PHE A 235 5.53 20.31 -23.09
CA PHE A 235 4.18 20.08 -22.58
C PHE A 235 3.66 21.38 -21.94
N PRO A 236 2.42 21.81 -22.22
CA PRO A 236 1.90 23.08 -21.74
C PRO A 236 1.66 23.04 -20.22
N VAL A 237 2.32 23.96 -19.50
CA VAL A 237 2.05 24.23 -18.08
C VAL A 237 0.70 24.95 -17.98
N VAL A 238 -0.32 24.26 -17.47
CA VAL A 238 -1.56 24.90 -17.02
C VAL A 238 -1.33 25.36 -15.57
N PRO A 239 -1.52 26.64 -15.23
CA PRO A 239 -1.31 27.11 -13.87
C PRO A 239 -2.44 26.61 -12.96
N VAL A 240 -2.16 25.61 -12.13
CA VAL A 240 -3.02 25.25 -11.01
C VAL A 240 -2.85 26.32 -9.93
N ALA A 241 -3.94 27.02 -9.62
CA ALA A 241 -3.98 27.99 -8.55
C ALA A 241 -3.85 27.27 -7.19
N ILE A 242 -2.69 27.38 -6.55
CA ILE A 242 -2.47 26.91 -5.18
C ILE A 242 -3.22 27.87 -4.24
N ALA A 243 -4.45 27.51 -3.85
CA ALA A 243 -5.24 28.27 -2.90
C ALA A 243 -5.04 27.74 -1.47
N ALA A 244 -4.20 28.43 -0.70
CA ALA A 244 -4.32 28.76 0.73
C ALA A 244 -4.94 27.75 1.75
N ALA A 245 -4.84 26.44 1.57
CA ALA A 245 -5.33 25.46 2.56
C ALA A 245 -4.40 25.28 3.78
N ALA A 246 -3.10 25.57 3.63
CA ALA A 246 -2.09 25.31 4.66
C ALA A 246 -2.28 26.11 5.97
N VAL A 247 -2.94 27.28 5.94
CA VAL A 247 -3.10 28.13 7.13
C VAL A 247 -4.25 27.67 8.02
N VAL A 248 -5.26 26.99 7.45
CA VAL A 248 -6.49 26.61 8.17
C VAL A 248 -6.27 25.38 9.04
N VAL A 249 -5.56 24.36 8.53
CA VAL A 249 -5.21 23.15 9.30
C VAL A 249 -4.40 23.53 10.55
N ILE A 250 -3.45 24.47 10.42
CA ILE A 250 -2.63 24.99 11.52
C ILE A 250 -3.48 25.71 12.58
N ALA A 251 -4.47 26.52 12.17
CA ALA A 251 -5.34 27.26 13.10
C ALA A 251 -6.23 26.32 13.93
N VAL A 252 -6.73 25.24 13.33
CA VAL A 252 -7.55 24.23 14.01
C VAL A 252 -6.74 23.49 15.08
N VAL A 253 -5.48 23.12 14.79
CA VAL A 253 -4.58 22.46 15.76
C VAL A 253 -4.32 23.35 16.98
N VAL A 254 -4.03 24.64 16.77
CA VAL A 254 -3.77 25.58 17.89
C VAL A 254 -5.02 25.79 18.75
N VAL A 255 -6.22 25.83 18.16
CA VAL A 255 -7.48 26.02 18.91
C VAL A 255 -7.85 24.78 19.72
N ILE A 256 -7.70 23.57 19.16
CA ILE A 256 -7.99 22.32 19.86
C ILE A 256 -7.05 22.12 21.05
N VAL A 257 -5.75 22.37 20.87
CA VAL A 257 -4.75 22.24 21.96
C VAL A 257 -5.01 23.26 23.08
N LYS A 258 -5.42 24.50 22.76
CA LYS A 258 -5.76 25.50 23.79
C LYS A 258 -7.01 25.14 24.59
N LYS A 259 -8.04 24.57 23.95
CA LYS A 259 -9.29 24.17 24.63
C LYS A 259 -9.10 23.01 25.61
N LYS A 260 -8.10 22.14 25.41
CA LYS A 260 -7.83 20.98 26.29
C LYS A 260 -6.98 21.33 27.53
N LYS A 261 -6.37 22.52 27.56
CA LYS A 261 -5.54 23.02 28.68
C LYS A 261 -6.24 24.05 29.58
N SER A 262 -7.52 24.36 29.35
CA SER A 262 -8.36 25.25 30.18
C SER A 262 -9.45 24.45 30.88
#